data_AF-A0A4Q2JPI5-F1
#
_entry.id   AF-A0A4Q2JPI5-F1
#
_cell.length_a   1.000
_cell.length_b   1.000
_cell.length_c   1.000
_cell.angle_alpha   90.00
_cell.angle_beta   90.00
_cell.angle_gamma   90.00
#
_symmetry.space_group_name_H-M   'P 1'
#
loop_
_entity.id
_entity.type
_entity.pdbx_description
1 polymer ?
#
loop_
_entity_poly.entity_id
_entity_poly.type
_entity_poly.pdbx_seq_one_letter_code
_entity_poly.pdbx_strand_id
1 'polypeptide(L)'
;MLISAPVVRPEFARMVVEAAYGAGAISADVLWFDDAVDRSRFTHGSADAAGALPGSALFRLADFEAGASFLRIHAADPAKFAGVDQALVQQQNPPRDGVHPAPDGGDGHRARALDGRRGADPRVGVERVPRR
;
A
#
# COMPACT_ATOMS: atom_id res chain seq x y z
N MET A 1 7.56 6.22 3.59
CA MET A 1 6.35 5.47 3.18
C MET A 1 6.78 4.09 2.75
N LEU A 2 6.04 3.05 3.15
CA LEU A 2 6.32 1.68 2.76
C LEU A 2 5.32 1.17 1.72
N ILE A 3 5.81 0.64 0.61
CA ILE A 3 5.04 0.05 -0.48
C ILE A 3 5.32 -1.45 -0.54
N SER A 4 4.33 -2.28 -0.23
CA SER A 4 4.42 -3.72 -0.47
C SER A 4 3.98 -4.03 -1.90
N ALA A 5 4.85 -4.61 -2.73
CA ALA A 5 4.58 -4.84 -4.15
C ALA A 5 5.02 -6.22 -4.65
N PRO A 6 4.27 -6.84 -5.59
CA PRO A 6 4.67 -8.09 -6.19
C PRO A 6 5.76 -7.86 -7.23
N VAL A 7 6.70 -8.80 -7.34
CA VAL A 7 7.78 -8.71 -8.35
C VAL A 7 7.29 -8.90 -9.79
N VAL A 8 6.05 -9.37 -10.00
CA VAL A 8 5.48 -9.65 -11.32
C VAL A 8 5.14 -8.40 -12.14
N ARG A 9 4.90 -7.25 -11.48
CA ARG A 9 4.57 -5.96 -12.13
C ARG A 9 5.33 -4.79 -11.48
N PRO A 10 6.67 -4.77 -11.57
CA PRO A 10 7.50 -3.80 -10.85
C PRO A 10 7.33 -2.37 -11.37
N GLU A 11 6.96 -2.19 -12.64
CA GLU A 11 6.69 -0.88 -13.24
C GLU A 11 5.57 -0.11 -12.53
N PHE A 12 4.53 -0.80 -12.03
CA PHE A 12 3.48 -0.13 -11.27
C PHE A 12 4.00 0.40 -9.93
N ALA A 13 4.83 -0.39 -9.24
CA ALA A 13 5.48 0.06 -8.01
C ALA A 13 6.41 1.27 -8.25
N ARG A 14 7.14 1.30 -9.38
CA ARG A 14 7.97 2.46 -9.76
C ARG A 14 7.13 3.72 -9.95
N MET A 15 5.99 3.63 -10.65
CA MET A 15 5.07 4.77 -10.80
C MET A 15 4.53 5.26 -9.45
N VAL A 16 4.23 4.35 -8.52
CA VAL A 16 3.81 4.72 -7.16
C VAL A 16 4.93 5.45 -6.41
N VAL A 17 6.18 4.97 -6.52
CA VAL A 17 7.34 5.63 -5.89
C VAL A 17 7.53 7.04 -6.45
N GLU A 18 7.44 7.21 -7.78
CA GLU A 18 7.50 8.53 -8.42
C GLU A 18 6.39 9.46 -7.90
N ALA A 19 5.16 8.95 -7.81
CA ALA A 19 4.03 9.70 -7.26
C ALA A 19 4.23 10.06 -5.78
N ALA A 20 4.81 9.17 -4.97
CA ALA A 20 5.09 9.41 -3.56
C ALA A 20 6.09 10.57 -3.39
N TYR A 21 7.20 10.55 -4.14
CA TYR A 21 8.16 11.66 -4.12
C TYR A 21 7.57 12.95 -4.71
N GLY A 22 6.77 12.86 -5.77
CA GLY A 22 6.01 14.01 -6.31
C GLY A 22 5.05 14.64 -5.31
N ALA A 23 4.55 13.87 -4.33
CA ALA A 23 3.71 14.32 -3.23
C ALA A 23 4.50 14.82 -2.00
N GLY A 24 5.84 14.81 -2.04
CA GLY A 24 6.69 15.29 -0.95
C GLY A 24 7.11 14.22 0.06
N ALA A 25 7.01 12.93 -0.27
CA ALA A 25 7.56 11.87 0.59
C ALA A 25 9.07 12.07 0.79
N ILE A 26 9.54 12.00 2.05
CA ILE A 26 10.97 12.04 2.38
C ILE A 26 11.65 10.69 2.04
N SER A 27 10.92 9.59 2.23
CA SER A 27 11.32 8.24 1.82
C SER A 27 10.15 7.46 1.21
N ALA A 28 10.47 6.62 0.23
CA ALA A 28 9.56 5.66 -0.36
C ALA A 28 10.28 4.32 -0.56
N ASP A 29 10.05 3.39 0.37
CA ASP A 29 10.68 2.07 0.40
C ASP A 29 9.74 1.03 -0.21
N VAL A 30 10.31 0.08 -0.96
CA VAL A 30 9.53 -0.99 -1.59
C VAL A 30 9.90 -2.34 -0.98
N LEU A 31 8.92 -2.97 -0.34
CA LEU A 31 9.01 -4.33 0.15
C LEU A 31 8.44 -5.28 -0.91
N TRP A 32 9.34 -5.97 -1.61
CA TRP A 32 8.97 -6.91 -2.66
C TRP A 32 8.46 -8.23 -2.10
N PHE A 33 7.48 -8.83 -2.77
CA PHE A 33 7.04 -10.19 -2.52
C PHE A 33 6.87 -10.97 -3.82
N ASP A 34 7.02 -12.29 -3.73
CA ASP A 34 6.93 -13.23 -4.85
C ASP A 34 6.15 -14.46 -4.38
N ASP A 35 5.08 -14.80 -5.11
CA ASP A 35 4.20 -15.91 -4.73
C ASP A 35 4.86 -17.29 -4.85
N ALA A 36 5.78 -17.48 -5.79
CA ALA A 36 6.52 -18.73 -5.94
C ALA A 36 7.54 -18.90 -4.81
N VAL A 37 8.19 -17.80 -4.39
CA VAL A 37 9.07 -17.80 -3.21
C VAL A 37 8.28 -18.08 -1.94
N ASP A 38 7.13 -17.41 -1.76
CA ASP A 38 6.23 -17.65 -0.62
C ASP A 38 5.76 -19.11 -0.58
N ARG A 39 5.43 -19.70 -1.74
CA ARG A 39 5.03 -21.10 -1.87
C ARG A 39 6.15 -22.07 -1.48
N SER A 40 7.40 -21.76 -1.85
CA SER A 40 8.57 -22.61 -1.64
C SER A 40 8.74 -23.06 -0.19
N ARG A 41 8.43 -22.17 0.76
CA ARG A 41 8.40 -22.48 2.20
C ARG A 41 7.51 -23.67 2.53
N PHE A 42 6.35 -23.77 1.90
CA PHE A 42 5.36 -24.80 2.20
C PHE A 42 5.58 -26.09 1.40
N THR A 43 6.22 -26.00 0.24
CA THR A 43 6.49 -27.15 -0.61
C THR A 43 7.82 -27.83 -0.27
N HIS A 44 8.79 -27.08 0.24
CA HIS A 44 10.16 -27.56 0.44
C HIS A 44 10.69 -27.31 1.86
N GLY A 45 10.05 -26.45 2.65
CA GLY A 45 10.46 -26.17 4.02
C GLY A 45 10.03 -27.26 5.01
N SER A 46 10.68 -27.25 6.17
CA SER A 46 10.22 -28.04 7.33
C SER A 46 8.91 -27.48 7.89
N ALA A 47 8.26 -28.23 8.78
CA ALA A 47 7.10 -27.74 9.52
C ALA A 47 7.42 -26.43 10.30
N ASP A 48 8.61 -26.34 10.89
CA ASP A 48 9.07 -25.12 11.57
C ASP A 48 9.22 -23.94 10.61
N ALA A 49 9.64 -24.20 9.36
CA ALA A 49 9.75 -23.17 8.35
C ALA A 49 8.38 -22.57 8.02
N ALA A 50 7.29 -23.35 8.03
CA ALA A 50 5.94 -22.84 7.82
C ALA A 50 5.53 -21.80 8.90
N GLY A 51 5.85 -22.09 10.16
CA GLY A 51 5.53 -21.23 11.31
C GLY A 51 6.48 -20.05 11.56
N ALA A 52 7.65 -20.02 10.92
CA ALA A 52 8.64 -18.97 11.18
C ALA A 52 8.16 -17.59 10.72
N LEU A 53 8.31 -16.55 11.55
CA LEU A 53 7.96 -15.18 11.16
C LEU A 53 8.89 -14.72 10.01
N PRO A 54 8.36 -14.27 8.85
CA PRO A 54 9.21 -13.81 7.76
C PRO A 54 9.84 -12.46 8.11
N GLY A 55 11.07 -12.21 7.66
CA GLY A 55 11.76 -10.93 7.88
C GLY A 55 10.98 -9.71 7.36
N SER A 56 10.14 -9.91 6.34
CA SER A 56 9.22 -8.89 5.82
C SER A 56 8.14 -8.44 6.82
N ALA A 57 7.81 -9.26 7.83
CA ALA A 57 6.93 -8.86 8.92
C ALA A 57 7.66 -7.96 9.93
N LEU A 58 8.92 -8.28 10.25
CA LEU A 58 9.75 -7.46 11.14
C LEU A 58 10.02 -6.08 10.53
N PHE A 59 10.33 -6.03 9.23
CA PHE A 59 10.54 -4.77 8.52
C PHE A 59 9.29 -3.87 8.54
N ARG A 60 8.11 -4.45 8.26
CA ARG A 60 6.83 -3.73 8.35
C ARG A 60 6.54 -3.21 9.76
N LEU A 61 6.87 -3.98 10.79
CA LEU A 61 6.67 -3.56 12.18
C LEU A 61 7.57 -2.36 12.52
N ALA A 62 8.84 -2.40 12.12
CA ALA A 62 9.76 -1.28 12.34
C ALA A 62 9.28 0.02 11.66
N ASP A 63 8.82 -0.06 10.40
CA ASP A 63 8.25 1.10 9.70
C ASP A 63 6.94 1.60 10.33
N PHE A 64 6.15 0.68 10.90
CA PHE A 64 4.91 1.03 11.58
C PHE A 64 5.20 1.82 12.85
N GLU A 65 6.16 1.37 13.64
CA GLU A 65 6.64 2.07 14.83
C GLU A 65 7.26 3.42 14.49
N ALA A 66 7.89 3.55 13.31
CA ALA A 66 8.41 4.81 12.80
C ALA A 66 7.33 5.77 12.24
N GLY A 67 6.05 5.36 12.23
CA GLY A 67 4.93 6.18 11.75
C GLY A 67 4.82 6.28 10.23
N ALA A 68 5.38 5.33 9.48
CA ALA A 68 5.30 5.33 8.03
C ALA A 68 3.86 5.08 7.55
N SER A 69 3.47 5.73 6.46
CA SER A 69 2.28 5.34 5.70
C SER A 69 2.52 4.03 4.93
N PHE A 70 1.49 3.19 4.81
CA PHE A 70 1.55 1.89 4.13
C PHE A 70 0.65 1.84 2.89
N LEU A 71 1.19 1.30 1.80
CA LEU A 71 0.42 0.93 0.61
C LEU A 71 0.75 -0.51 0.22
N ARG A 72 -0.27 -1.28 -0.18
CA ARG A 72 -0.07 -2.63 -0.74
C ARG A 72 -0.65 -2.73 -2.13
N ILE A 73 0.19 -3.16 -3.07
CA ILE A 73 -0.23 -3.55 -4.41
C ILE A 73 -0.57 -5.03 -4.38
N HIS A 74 -1.78 -5.39 -4.79
CA HIS A 74 -2.24 -6.77 -4.87
C HIS A 74 -2.22 -7.25 -6.32
N ALA A 75 -1.44 -8.31 -6.58
CA ALA A 75 -1.50 -9.06 -7.84
C ALA A 75 -1.14 -10.54 -7.59
N ALA A 76 -1.51 -11.05 -6.42
CA ALA A 76 -1.20 -12.43 -6.04
C ALA A 76 -2.02 -13.41 -6.88
N ASP A 77 -1.41 -14.52 -7.29
CA ASP A 77 -2.10 -15.62 -7.95
C ASP A 77 -3.08 -16.29 -6.96
N PRO A 78 -4.40 -16.28 -7.23
CA PRO A 78 -5.39 -16.92 -6.35
C PRO A 78 -5.17 -18.43 -6.21
N ALA A 79 -4.47 -19.06 -7.15
CA ALA A 79 -4.14 -20.49 -7.12
C ALA A 79 -2.75 -20.80 -6.54
N LYS A 80 -2.03 -19.82 -5.98
CA LYS A 80 -0.62 -19.99 -5.58
C LYS A 80 -0.34 -21.11 -4.57
N PHE A 81 -1.33 -21.49 -3.77
CA PHE A 81 -1.24 -22.58 -2.81
C PHE A 81 -1.99 -23.86 -3.23
N ALA A 82 -2.37 -23.98 -4.50
CA ALA A 82 -2.97 -25.20 -5.01
C ALA A 82 -2.02 -26.40 -4.78
N GLY A 83 -2.55 -27.45 -4.16
CA GLY A 83 -1.81 -28.68 -3.83
C GLY A 83 -0.85 -28.57 -2.64
N VAL A 84 -0.81 -27.43 -1.94
CA VAL A 84 -0.09 -27.29 -0.66
C VAL A 84 -0.97 -27.82 0.48
N ASP A 85 -0.36 -28.44 1.50
CA ASP A 85 -1.08 -28.83 2.73
C ASP A 85 -1.69 -27.59 3.40
N GLN A 86 -3.02 -27.55 3.46
CA GLN A 86 -3.77 -26.42 4.01
C GLN A 86 -3.49 -26.21 5.50
N ALA A 87 -3.15 -27.25 6.26
CA ALA A 87 -2.86 -27.10 7.69
C ALA A 87 -1.65 -26.19 7.93
N LEU A 88 -0.61 -26.30 7.08
CA LEU A 88 0.57 -25.45 7.14
C LEU A 88 0.24 -24.00 6.76
N VAL A 89 -0.64 -23.79 5.78
CA VAL A 89 -1.08 -22.45 5.37
C VAL A 89 -1.89 -21.78 6.50
N GLN A 90 -2.79 -22.53 7.15
CA GLN A 90 -3.61 -22.02 8.25
C GLN A 90 -2.79 -21.70 9.50
N GLN A 91 -1.70 -22.43 9.75
CA GLN A 91 -0.76 -22.10 10.82
C GLN A 91 -0.17 -20.69 10.65
N GLN A 92 0.11 -20.28 9.41
CA GLN A 92 0.64 -18.94 9.12
C GLN A 92 -0.44 -17.85 9.13
N ASN A 93 -1.68 -18.20 8.79
CA ASN A 93 -2.82 -17.27 8.75
C ASN A 93 -3.88 -17.70 9.76
N PRO A 94 -3.62 -17.55 11.08
CA PRO A 94 -4.59 -17.92 12.09
C PRO A 94 -5.89 -17.13 11.91
N PRO A 95 -7.04 -17.68 12.35
CA PRO A 95 -8.31 -16.99 12.32
C PRO A 95 -8.18 -15.60 12.94
N ARG A 96 -8.60 -14.57 12.20
CA ARG A 96 -8.70 -13.23 12.76
C ARG A 96 -10.03 -13.14 13.48
N ASP A 97 -10.01 -13.31 14.80
CA ASP A 97 -11.14 -12.95 15.65
C ASP A 97 -11.39 -11.45 15.45
N GLY A 98 -12.53 -11.12 14.84
CA GLY A 98 -12.79 -9.81 14.28
C GLY A 98 -12.76 -8.69 15.32
N VAL A 99 -11.63 -8.00 15.43
CA VAL A 99 -11.55 -6.63 15.94
C VAL A 99 -10.53 -5.88 15.09
N HIS A 100 -11.02 -5.20 14.06
CA HIS A 100 -10.33 -4.01 13.59
C HIS A 100 -10.66 -2.93 14.63
N PRO A 101 -9.71 -2.39 15.41
CA PRO A 101 -10.01 -1.16 16.14
C PRO A 101 -10.46 -0.14 15.09
N ALA A 102 -11.66 0.42 15.29
CA ALA A 102 -12.08 1.57 14.52
C ALA A 102 -10.92 2.58 14.54
N PRO A 103 -10.61 3.28 13.43
CA PRO A 103 -9.64 4.35 13.50
C PRO A 103 -10.12 5.30 14.60
N ASP A 104 -9.38 5.35 15.71
CA ASP A 104 -9.62 6.32 16.76
C ASP A 104 -9.74 7.66 16.05
N GLY A 105 -10.82 8.38 16.36
CA GLY A 105 -11.17 9.67 15.78
C GLY A 105 -10.13 10.73 16.09
N GLY A 106 -8.95 10.60 15.50
CA GLY A 106 -7.88 11.56 15.51
C GLY A 106 -8.35 12.79 14.74
N ASP A 107 -8.79 13.77 15.50
CA ASP A 107 -9.02 15.12 15.05
C ASP A 107 -7.85 15.62 14.19
N GLY A 108 -8.19 16.22 13.05
CA GLY A 108 -7.39 17.32 12.51
C GLY A 108 -6.60 17.07 11.23
N HIS A 109 -7.23 16.62 10.15
CA HIS A 109 -6.92 17.19 8.83
C HIS A 109 -8.16 17.14 7.94
N ARG A 110 -9.02 18.16 8.08
CA ARG A 110 -10.10 18.43 7.12
C ARG A 110 -9.47 18.79 5.77
N ALA A 111 -9.49 17.84 4.83
CA ALA A 111 -9.36 18.14 3.41
C ALA A 111 -10.46 19.16 3.05
N ARG A 112 -10.06 20.40 2.73
CA ARG A 112 -10.98 21.39 2.19
C ARG A 112 -11.43 20.91 0.81
N ALA A 113 -12.68 20.49 0.71
CA ALA A 113 -13.35 20.27 -0.55
C ALA A 113 -13.30 21.57 -1.39
N LEU A 114 -12.72 21.48 -2.58
CA LEU A 114 -12.91 22.48 -3.62
C LEU A 114 -14.32 22.28 -4.17
N ASP A 115 -15.31 22.92 -3.54
CA ASP A 115 -16.66 22.99 -4.10
C ASP A 115 -16.81 24.25 -4.95
N GLY A 116 -17.35 24.04 -6.14
CA GLY A 116 -17.49 25.04 -7.17
C GLY A 116 -18.77 25.87 -7.01
N ARG A 117 -18.66 27.12 -7.47
CA ARG A 117 -19.73 28.01 -7.94
C ARG A 117 -20.59 28.69 -6.87
N ARG A 118 -20.35 30.00 -6.65
CA ARG A 118 -20.97 31.14 -7.39
C ARG A 118 -20.88 32.40 -6.54
N GLY A 119 -20.38 33.48 -7.13
CA GLY A 119 -20.46 34.83 -6.59
C GLY A 119 -19.90 35.79 -7.62
N ALA A 120 -20.76 36.29 -8.50
CA ALA A 120 -20.41 37.32 -9.46
C ALA A 120 -20.12 38.64 -8.74
N ASP A 121 -19.00 39.28 -9.04
CA ASP A 121 -18.78 40.71 -8.77
C ASP A 121 -18.44 41.41 -10.10
N PRO A 122 -19.28 42.35 -10.57
CA PRO A 122 -19.10 43.02 -11.85
C PRO A 122 -18.20 44.23 -11.68
N ARG A 123 -16.90 44.08 -11.94
CA ARG A 123 -15.98 45.22 -12.20
C ARG A 123 -14.58 44.79 -12.62
N VAL A 124 -14.43 44.30 -13.86
CA VAL A 124 -13.15 44.39 -14.58
C VAL A 124 -13.46 44.72 -16.04
N GLY A 125 -13.11 45.95 -16.45
CA GLY A 125 -13.26 46.43 -17.81
C GLY A 125 -12.36 45.65 -18.76
N VAL A 126 -12.96 45.14 -19.84
CA VAL A 126 -12.24 44.49 -20.93
C VAL A 126 -11.74 45.58 -21.88
N GLU A 127 -10.43 45.84 -21.85
CA GLU A 127 -9.77 46.62 -22.89
C GLU A 127 -9.59 45.74 -24.14
N ARG A 128 -10.14 46.18 -25.27
CA ARG A 128 -10.05 45.48 -26.56
C ARG A 128 -8.68 45.76 -27.19
N VAL A 129 -7.90 44.71 -27.42
CA VAL A 129 -6.71 44.77 -28.29
C VAL A 129 -7.17 44.78 -29.76
N PRO A 130 -6.76 45.76 -30.60
CA PRO A 130 -7.08 45.75 -32.02
C PRO A 130 -6.16 44.77 -32.76
N ARG A 131 -6.75 43.99 -33.68
CA ARG A 131 -6.00 43.16 -34.61
C ARG A 131 -5.31 44.02 -35.67
N ARG A 132 -4.04 43.75 -35.92
CA ARG A 132 -3.36 43.95 -37.19
C ARG A 132 -2.56 42.69 -37.51
#